data_AF-A0A1Q8KWU1-F1
#
_entry.id   AF-A0A1Q8KWU1-F1
#
_cell.length_a   1.000
_cell.length_b   1.000
_cell.length_c   1.000
_cell.angle_alpha   90.00
_cell.angle_beta   90.00
_cell.angle_gamma   90.00
#
_symmetry.space_group_name_H-M   'P 1'
#
loop_
_entity.id
_entity.type
_entity.pdbx_description
1 polymer ?
#
loop_
_entity_poly.entity_id
_entity_poly.type
_entity_poly.pdbx_seq_one_letter_code
_entity_poly.pdbx_strand_id
1 'polypeptide(L)'
;MSEPNPWLGRPRPARPEPVPDPDEIRLVGPRRRTAVARAVNDVVRGVHVRAFDHGWTVSTVSGYITLCHTLAELLDVVAAPEDRVMLRATALAAADRTAGAS
;
A
#
# COMPACT_ATOMS: atom_id res chain seq x y z
N MET A 1 28.35 -16.67 35.79
CA MET A 1 28.01 -16.38 34.38
C MET A 1 27.22 -17.55 33.87
N SER A 2 25.90 -17.39 33.66
CA SER A 2 25.04 -18.48 33.17
C SER A 2 25.22 -18.61 31.66
N GLU A 3 25.37 -19.85 31.17
CA GLU A 3 25.42 -20.13 29.74
C GLU A 3 24.10 -19.71 29.05
N PRO A 4 24.17 -19.08 27.86
CA PRO A 4 22.98 -18.75 27.10
C PRO A 4 22.29 -20.03 26.62
N ASN A 5 21.00 -20.19 26.95
CA ASN A 5 20.20 -21.35 26.60
C ASN A 5 20.07 -21.51 25.06
N PRO A 6 20.55 -22.61 24.46
CA PRO A 6 20.57 -22.81 23.01
C PRO A 6 19.17 -23.03 22.40
N TRP A 7 18.15 -23.27 23.22
CA TRP A 7 16.77 -23.49 22.79
C TRP A 7 15.94 -22.19 22.76
N LEU A 8 16.44 -21.11 23.35
CA LEU A 8 15.88 -19.77 23.17
C LEU A 8 16.34 -19.26 21.80
N GLY A 9 15.54 -19.57 20.76
CA GLY A 9 15.74 -19.02 19.43
C GLY A 9 15.95 -17.51 19.50
N ARG A 10 16.80 -16.97 18.63
CA ARG A 10 17.09 -15.52 18.62
C ARG A 10 15.76 -14.76 18.50
N PRO A 11 15.48 -13.79 19.40
CA PRO A 11 14.30 -12.95 19.28
C PRO A 11 14.24 -12.38 17.87
N ARG A 12 13.08 -12.47 17.22
CA ARG A 12 12.89 -11.83 15.92
C ARG A 12 13.21 -10.33 16.13
N PRO A 13 14.03 -9.71 15.28
CA PRO A 13 14.27 -8.27 15.40
C PRO A 13 12.92 -7.55 15.46
N ALA A 14 12.85 -6.52 16.31
CA ALA A 14 11.65 -5.70 16.41
C ALA A 14 11.27 -5.22 15.01
N ARG A 15 9.98 -5.29 14.67
CA ARG A 15 9.51 -4.68 13.43
C ARG A 15 9.88 -3.20 13.48
N PRO A 16 10.51 -2.64 12.43
CA PRO A 16 10.74 -1.20 12.35
C PRO A 16 9.43 -0.47 12.60
N GLU A 17 9.47 0.67 13.30
CA GLU A 17 8.26 1.48 13.42
C GLU A 17 7.79 1.89 12.02
N PRO A 18 6.48 1.83 11.75
CA PRO A 18 5.96 2.25 10.46
C PRO A 18 6.37 3.70 10.22
N VAL A 19 7.01 3.97 9.09
CA VAL A 19 7.24 5.35 8.67
C VAL A 19 5.86 6.00 8.48
N PRO A 20 5.56 7.15 9.11
CA PRO A 20 4.28 7.82 8.95
C PRO A 20 3.99 8.06 7.46
N ASP A 21 2.85 7.57 6.96
CA ASP A 21 2.45 7.78 5.57
C ASP A 21 1.94 9.22 5.43
N PRO A 22 2.65 10.11 4.69
CA PRO A 22 2.24 11.50 4.54
C PRO A 22 0.86 11.66 3.89
N ASP A 23 0.37 10.64 3.17
CA ASP A 23 -0.91 10.67 2.47
C ASP A 23 -2.05 10.01 3.27
N GLU A 24 -1.76 9.42 4.45
CA GLU A 24 -2.71 8.62 5.21
C GLU A 24 -4.05 9.35 5.43
N ILE A 25 -3.98 10.61 5.88
CA ILE A 25 -5.14 11.46 6.17
C ILE A 25 -6.00 11.67 4.92
N ARG A 26 -5.38 11.82 3.75
CA ARG A 26 -6.10 12.05 2.49
C ARG A 26 -6.84 10.80 2.04
N LEU A 27 -6.38 9.63 2.45
CA LEU A 27 -6.87 8.32 2.05
C LEU A 27 -7.78 7.65 3.09
N VAL A 28 -8.13 8.38 4.16
CA VAL A 28 -9.06 7.88 5.17
C VAL A 28 -10.43 7.60 4.54
N GLY A 29 -10.90 6.37 4.76
CA GLY A 29 -12.23 5.93 4.39
C GLY A 29 -12.29 5.01 3.15
N PRO A 30 -13.23 4.04 3.14
CA PRO A 30 -13.28 2.99 2.12
C PRO A 30 -13.54 3.51 0.71
N ARG A 31 -14.31 4.60 0.56
CA ARG A 31 -14.60 5.22 -0.75
C ARG A 31 -13.34 5.80 -1.41
N ARG A 32 -12.54 6.54 -0.65
CA ARG A 32 -11.29 7.15 -1.16
C ARG A 32 -10.28 6.08 -1.54
N ARG A 33 -10.10 5.04 -0.71
CA ARG A 33 -9.24 3.90 -1.06
C ARG A 33 -9.72 3.15 -2.29
N THR A 34 -11.04 2.98 -2.44
CA THR A 34 -11.62 2.37 -3.65
C THR A 34 -11.34 3.22 -4.90
N ALA A 35 -11.41 4.55 -4.79
CA ALA A 35 -11.07 5.44 -5.90
C ALA A 35 -9.60 5.33 -6.31
N VAL A 36 -8.68 5.23 -5.33
CA VAL A 36 -7.26 4.93 -5.59
C VAL A 36 -7.10 3.61 -6.33
N ALA A 37 -7.72 2.53 -5.82
CA ALA A 37 -7.62 1.20 -6.44
C ALA A 37 -8.08 1.22 -7.91
N ARG A 38 -9.19 1.91 -8.19
CA ARG A 38 -9.70 2.09 -9.56
C ARG A 38 -8.71 2.84 -10.44
N ALA A 39 -8.23 4.00 -9.97
CA ALA A 39 -7.27 4.80 -10.72
C ALA A 39 -5.98 4.02 -11.04
N VAL A 40 -5.48 3.21 -10.10
CA VAL A 40 -4.32 2.36 -10.34
C VAL A 40 -4.63 1.27 -11.37
N ASN A 41 -5.79 0.59 -11.27
CA ASN A 41 -6.19 -0.43 -12.24
C ASN A 41 -6.41 0.12 -13.66
N ASP A 42 -6.83 1.39 -13.78
CA ASP A 42 -7.03 2.04 -15.08
C ASP A 42 -5.69 2.31 -15.78
N VAL A 43 -4.64 2.63 -15.01
CA VAL A 43 -3.31 3.01 -15.52
C VAL A 43 -2.38 1.80 -15.67
N VAL A 44 -2.31 0.95 -14.66
CA VAL A 44 -1.33 -0.14 -14.58
C VAL A 44 -1.94 -1.44 -15.11
N ARG A 45 -1.28 -2.02 -16.12
CA ARG A 45 -1.67 -3.32 -16.68
C ARG A 45 -1.00 -4.47 -15.93
N GLY A 46 -1.63 -5.65 -15.96
CA GLY A 46 -1.04 -6.88 -15.40
C GLY A 46 -1.14 -7.02 -13.87
N VAL A 47 -1.82 -6.07 -13.21
CA VAL A 47 -2.14 -6.13 -11.79
C VAL A 47 -3.62 -5.87 -11.57
N HIS A 48 -4.15 -6.39 -10.46
CA HIS A 48 -5.48 -6.09 -9.97
C HIS A 48 -5.40 -5.61 -8.53
N VAL A 49 -5.82 -4.37 -8.30
CA VAL A 49 -5.79 -3.70 -7.00
C VAL A 49 -7.20 -3.65 -6.42
N ARG A 50 -7.35 -4.07 -5.17
CA ARG A 50 -8.61 -4.00 -4.43
C ARG A 50 -8.41 -3.32 -3.09
N ALA A 51 -9.26 -2.35 -2.77
CA ALA A 51 -9.23 -1.67 -1.48
C ALA A 51 -9.91 -2.48 -0.37
N PHE A 52 -9.42 -2.30 0.86
CA PHE A 52 -10.05 -2.77 2.10
C PHE A 52 -9.91 -1.70 3.21
N ASP A 53 -10.42 -1.99 4.40
CA ASP A 53 -10.53 -1.02 5.51
C ASP A 53 -9.20 -0.45 6.01
N HIS A 54 -8.06 -1.08 5.69
CA HIS A 54 -6.73 -0.62 6.13
C HIS A 54 -5.68 -0.62 5.01
N GLY A 55 -6.08 -0.60 3.74
CA GLY A 55 -5.13 -0.57 2.62
C GLY A 55 -5.65 -1.16 1.31
N TRP A 56 -4.75 -1.81 0.58
CA TRP A 56 -5.02 -2.50 -0.69
C TRP A 56 -4.39 -3.89 -0.76
N THR A 57 -5.05 -4.78 -1.49
CA THR A 57 -4.41 -5.99 -2.02
C THR A 57 -4.05 -5.78 -3.47
N VAL A 58 -2.87 -6.23 -3.87
CA VAL A 58 -2.39 -6.25 -5.26
C VAL A 58 -2.24 -7.69 -5.68
N SER A 59 -2.99 -8.10 -6.69
CA SER A 59 -2.87 -9.43 -7.30
C SER A 59 -2.18 -9.28 -8.65
N THR A 60 -1.06 -9.97 -8.86
CA THR A 60 -0.37 -9.98 -10.16
C THR A 60 -0.92 -11.10 -11.05
N VAL A 61 -0.70 -10.99 -12.37
CA VAL A 61 -1.03 -12.08 -13.32
C VAL A 61 -0.34 -13.41 -12.99
N SER A 62 0.79 -13.37 -12.28
CA SER A 62 1.50 -14.57 -11.80
C SER A 62 0.85 -15.22 -10.56
N GLY A 63 -0.23 -14.65 -10.03
CA GLY A 63 -0.97 -15.20 -8.89
C GLY A 63 -0.42 -14.80 -7.53
N TYR A 64 0.61 -13.96 -7.46
CA TYR A 64 1.10 -13.42 -6.20
C TYR A 64 0.17 -12.32 -5.69
N ILE A 65 -0.12 -12.37 -4.39
CA ILE A 65 -0.93 -11.36 -3.71
C ILE A 65 -0.06 -10.65 -2.68
N THR A 66 0.06 -9.34 -2.83
CA THR A 66 0.76 -8.46 -1.88
C THR A 66 -0.24 -7.60 -1.14
N LEU A 67 -0.05 -7.45 0.17
CA LEU A 67 -0.82 -6.54 1.00
C LEU A 67 -0.05 -5.24 1.17
N CYS A 68 -0.71 -4.11 0.88
CA CYS A 68 -0.14 -2.78 0.98
C CYS A 68 -0.99 -1.95 1.96
N HIS A 69 -0.39 -1.45 3.01
CA HIS A 69 -1.05 -0.63 4.03
C HIS A 69 -0.93 0.87 3.77
N THR A 70 0.12 1.27 3.05
CA THR A 70 0.39 2.67 2.68
C THR A 70 0.27 2.88 1.18
N LEU A 71 0.09 4.13 0.75
CA LEU A 71 0.13 4.45 -0.68
C LEU A 71 1.53 4.20 -1.25
N ALA A 72 2.59 4.47 -0.49
CA ALA A 72 3.97 4.22 -0.91
C ALA A 72 4.20 2.73 -1.20
N GLU A 73 3.80 1.83 -0.31
CA GLU A 73 3.89 0.38 -0.52
C GLU A 73 3.14 -0.08 -1.77
N LEU A 74 1.93 0.47 -2.00
CA LEU A 74 1.16 0.17 -3.20
C LEU A 74 1.94 0.56 -4.47
N LEU A 75 2.47 1.79 -4.51
CA LEU A 75 3.21 2.32 -5.65
C LEU A 75 4.53 1.58 -5.88
N ASP A 76 5.21 1.15 -4.81
CA ASP A 76 6.42 0.34 -4.89
C ASP A 76 6.16 -1.01 -5.59
N VAL A 77 4.99 -1.60 -5.37
CA VAL A 77 4.60 -2.88 -5.96
C VAL A 77 4.13 -2.75 -7.40
N VAL A 78 3.38 -1.69 -7.74
CA VAL A 78 2.69 -1.60 -9.04
C VAL A 78 3.44 -0.78 -10.10
N ALA A 79 4.44 0.03 -9.72
CA ALA A 79 5.09 0.96 -10.64
C ALA A 79 6.62 0.97 -10.53
N ALA A 80 7.26 1.15 -11.70
CA ALA A 80 8.68 1.44 -11.79
C ALA A 80 8.99 2.80 -11.09
N PRO A 81 10.17 2.96 -10.48
CA PRO A 81 10.52 4.17 -9.72
C PRO A 81 10.22 5.50 -10.41
N GLU A 82 10.47 5.58 -11.72
CA GLU A 82 10.25 6.75 -12.58
C GLU A 82 8.78 7.16 -12.72
N ASP A 83 7.85 6.21 -12.66
CA ASP A 83 6.42 6.45 -12.86
C ASP A 83 5.67 6.77 -11.56
N ARG A 84 6.29 6.48 -10.40
CA ARG A 84 5.63 6.56 -9.08
C ARG A 84 5.11 7.95 -8.76
N VAL A 85 5.84 9.00 -9.13
CA VAL A 85 5.43 10.39 -8.84
C VAL A 85 4.12 10.73 -9.57
N MET A 86 4.03 10.38 -10.85
CA MET A 86 2.84 10.62 -11.66
C MET A 86 1.66 9.76 -11.19
N LEU A 87 1.91 8.48 -10.89
CA LEU A 87 0.87 7.57 -10.41
C LEU A 87 0.36 7.99 -9.04
N ARG A 88 1.23 8.46 -8.13
CA ARG A 88 0.86 9.04 -6.84
C ARG A 88 -0.08 10.23 -7.00
N ALA A 89 0.27 11.19 -7.87
CA ALA A 89 -0.57 12.36 -8.13
C ALA A 89 -1.95 11.95 -8.68
N THR A 90 -1.98 10.98 -9.59
CA THR A 90 -3.21 10.45 -10.19
C THR A 90 -4.11 9.77 -9.14
N ALA A 91 -3.52 8.93 -8.30
CA ALA A 91 -4.22 8.25 -7.21
C ALA A 91 -4.82 9.24 -6.21
N LEU A 92 -4.03 10.24 -5.77
CA LEU A 92 -4.49 11.26 -4.83
C LEU A 92 -5.60 12.13 -5.43
N ALA A 93 -5.49 12.52 -6.69
CA ALA A 93 -6.55 13.27 -7.38
C ALA A 93 -7.86 12.46 -7.48
N ALA A 94 -7.78 11.14 -7.63
CA ALA A 94 -8.98 10.28 -7.60
C ALA A 94 -9.62 10.22 -6.21
N ALA A 95 -8.81 10.13 -5.14
CA ALA A 95 -9.28 10.18 -3.77
C ALA A 95 -9.96 11.53 -3.44
N ASP A 96 -9.34 12.64 -3.82
CA ASP A 96 -9.86 13.99 -3.53
C ASP A 96 -11.17 14.27 -4.26
N ARG A 97 -11.32 13.84 -5.52
CA ARG A 97 -12.60 13.94 -6.25
C ARG A 97 -13.74 13.23 -5.54
N THR A 98 -13.44 12.14 -4.83
CA THR A 98 -14.44 11.40 -4.05
C THR A 98 -14.84 12.16 -2.78
N ALA A 99 -13.95 12.98 -2.23
CA ALA A 99 -14.24 13.83 -1.07
C ALA A 99 -15.20 14.98 -1.42
N GLY A 100 -15.05 15.59 -2.59
CA GLY A 100 -15.90 16.70 -3.05
C GLY A 100 -17.30 16.29 -3.55
N ALA A 101 -17.56 14.99 -3.66
CA ALA A 101 -18.83 14.43 -4.13
C ALA A 101 -19.76 13.96 -2.98
N SER A 102 -19.42 14.27 -1.72
CA SER A 102 -20.18 13.89 -0.51
C SER A 102 -20.87 15.07 0.13
#